data_AF-A0A4D6KQ34-F1
#
_entry.id   AF-A0A4D6KQ34-F1
#
_cell.length_a   1.000
_cell.length_b   1.000
_cell.length_c   1.000
_cell.angle_alpha   90.00
_cell.angle_beta   90.00
_cell.angle_gamma   90.00
#
_symmetry.space_group_name_H-M   'P 1'
#
loop_
_entity.id
_entity.type
_entity.pdbx_description
1 polymer ?
#
loop_
_entity_poly.entity_id
_entity_poly.type
_entity_poly.pdbx_seq_one_letter_code
_entity_poly.pdbx_strand_id
1 'polypeptide(L)'
;MDAKLFSNMSSADQVGWGGRTRTHPGTQSPQMGSGHFPHDDNPRHACYFKLVSIQDNERKTHGAKVYETHSFTDNPMCYDVRYYGDQGPHFGYLLMFGGPGGNCGN
;
A
#
# COMPACT_ATOMS: atom_id res chain seq x y z
N MET A 1 33.65 11.17 5.14
CA MET A 1 33.46 9.79 5.61
C MET A 1 31.95 9.60 5.74
N ASP A 2 31.31 8.93 4.78
CA ASP A 2 29.87 8.69 4.84
C ASP A 2 29.54 7.68 5.94
N ALA A 3 28.76 8.13 6.93
CA ALA A 3 28.26 7.26 7.97
C ALA A 3 27.16 6.35 7.39
N LYS A 4 27.39 5.05 7.37
CA LYS A 4 26.37 4.07 6.98
C LYS A 4 25.43 3.83 8.17
N LEU A 5 24.18 4.25 8.01
CA LEU A 5 23.09 4.04 8.99
C LEU A 5 22.80 2.55 9.25
N PHE A 6 22.99 1.69 8.25
CA PHE A 6 22.86 0.24 8.38
C PHE A 6 24.06 -0.44 7.74
N SER A 7 24.89 -1.11 8.55
CA SER A 7 26.15 -1.73 8.12
C SER A 7 25.98 -3.12 7.51
N ASN A 8 24.80 -3.74 7.63
CA ASN A 8 24.54 -5.11 7.21
C ASN A 8 23.33 -5.27 6.27
N MET A 9 23.02 -4.24 5.47
CA MET A 9 21.99 -4.30 4.42
C MET A 9 22.64 -4.37 3.04
N SER A 10 23.26 -5.52 2.73
CA SER A 10 23.89 -5.76 1.43
C SER A 10 22.91 -6.24 0.34
N SER A 11 21.72 -6.71 0.73
CA SER A 11 20.66 -7.18 -0.17
C SER A 11 19.28 -6.84 0.40
N ALA A 12 18.29 -6.82 -0.48
CA ALA A 12 16.88 -6.71 -0.13
C ALA A 12 16.10 -7.73 -0.97
N ASP A 13 15.40 -8.64 -0.29
CA ASP A 13 14.63 -9.71 -0.95
C ASP A 13 13.16 -9.31 -1.16
N GLN A 14 12.72 -8.24 -0.50
CA GLN A 14 11.35 -7.74 -0.56
C GLN A 14 11.35 -6.22 -0.56
N VAL A 15 10.39 -5.66 -1.30
CA VAL A 15 10.00 -4.25 -1.26
C VAL A 15 8.51 -4.18 -1.05
N GLY A 16 8.04 -3.09 -0.45
CA GLY A 16 6.61 -2.97 -0.16
C GLY A 16 6.18 -1.52 -0.12
N TRP A 17 4.90 -1.32 -0.42
CA TRP A 17 4.19 -0.08 -0.16
C TRP A 17 3.27 -0.33 1.02
N GLY A 18 3.23 0.62 1.95
CA GLY A 18 2.47 0.47 3.16
C GLY A 18 1.90 1.79 3.63
N GLY A 19 0.94 1.67 4.53
CA GLY A 19 0.32 2.78 5.24
C GLY A 19 -0.15 2.27 6.60
N ARG A 20 -0.34 3.18 7.54
CA ARG A 20 -0.90 2.84 8.84
C ARG A 20 -1.63 4.05 9.40
N THR A 21 -2.76 3.78 10.03
CA THR A 21 -3.43 4.72 10.94
C THR A 21 -3.05 4.37 12.38
N ARG A 22 -2.98 5.39 13.23
CA ARG A 22 -2.82 5.20 14.67
C ARG A 22 -3.82 6.07 15.38
N THR A 23 -4.44 5.51 16.40
CA THR A 23 -5.37 6.23 17.27
C THR A 23 -5.08 5.90 18.73
N HIS A 24 -5.59 6.73 19.64
CA HIS A 24 -5.43 6.47 21.07
C HIS A 24 -6.35 5.32 21.49
N PRO A 25 -5.95 4.42 22.41
CA PRO A 25 -6.85 3.37 22.91
C PRO A 25 -8.18 3.95 23.40
N GLY A 26 -9.29 3.30 23.04
CA GLY A 26 -10.63 3.77 23.38
C GLY A 26 -11.16 4.93 22.53
N THR A 27 -10.43 5.37 21.49
CA THR A 27 -10.93 6.34 20.51
C THR A 27 -11.18 5.67 19.16
N GLN A 28 -12.07 6.26 18.36
CA GLN A 28 -12.34 5.75 17.02
C GLN A 28 -11.10 5.94 16.14
N SER A 29 -10.74 4.91 15.38
CA SER A 29 -9.67 5.01 14.40
C SER A 29 -10.11 5.91 13.25
N PRO A 30 -9.20 6.75 12.71
CA PRO A 30 -9.56 7.70 11.66
C PRO A 30 -9.87 6.99 10.34
N GLN A 31 -10.56 7.67 9.44
CA GLN A 31 -10.70 7.21 8.05
C GLN A 31 -9.33 7.15 7.35
N MET A 32 -9.15 6.17 6.47
CA MET A 32 -7.96 6.07 5.61
C MET A 32 -8.32 6.41 4.17
N GLY A 33 -7.53 7.28 3.54
CA GLY A 33 -7.78 7.71 2.16
C GLY A 33 -9.10 8.47 2.04
N SER A 34 -10.01 7.98 1.21
CA SER A 34 -11.35 8.54 1.01
C SER A 34 -12.39 8.04 2.03
N GLY A 35 -12.02 7.14 2.95
CA GLY A 35 -12.96 6.50 3.87
C GLY A 35 -13.74 5.33 3.27
N HIS A 36 -13.56 5.03 1.98
CA HIS A 36 -14.20 3.90 1.29
C HIS A 36 -13.24 2.72 1.13
N PHE A 37 -13.79 1.50 1.21
CA PHE A 37 -13.04 0.29 0.87
C PHE A 37 -12.78 0.19 -0.64
N PRO A 38 -11.66 -0.43 -1.06
CA PRO A 38 -11.34 -0.68 -2.46
C PRO A 38 -12.09 -1.88 -3.07
N HIS A 39 -13.23 -2.29 -2.52
CA HIS A 39 -13.92 -3.54 -2.89
C HIS A 39 -14.66 -3.50 -4.23
N ASP A 40 -15.07 -2.31 -4.66
CA ASP A 40 -15.87 -2.12 -5.89
C ASP A 40 -14.99 -2.02 -7.16
N ASP A 41 -13.68 -2.24 -7.04
CA ASP A 41 -12.66 -2.05 -8.09
C ASP A 41 -12.74 -0.68 -8.79
N ASN A 42 -13.40 0.30 -8.15
CA ASN A 42 -13.69 1.60 -8.71
C ASN A 42 -12.75 2.67 -8.13
N PRO A 43 -11.76 3.16 -8.91
CA PRO A 43 -10.81 4.18 -8.45
C PRO A 43 -11.48 5.53 -8.18
N ARG A 44 -12.77 5.72 -8.49
CA ARG A 44 -13.52 6.93 -8.12
C ARG A 44 -14.01 6.92 -6.67
N HIS A 45 -14.07 5.74 -6.03
CA HIS A 45 -14.59 5.60 -4.66
C HIS A 45 -13.45 5.50 -3.65
N ALA A 46 -12.52 4.56 -3.84
CA ALA A 46 -11.38 4.36 -2.96
C ALA A 46 -10.20 5.27 -3.34
N CYS A 47 -9.33 5.55 -2.37
CA CYS A 47 -8.07 6.23 -2.65
C CYS A 47 -7.10 5.28 -3.37
N TYR A 48 -6.21 5.82 -4.19
CA TYR A 48 -5.29 5.00 -4.97
C TYR A 48 -3.94 5.67 -5.23
N PHE A 49 -2.93 4.83 -5.43
CA PHE A 49 -1.66 5.19 -6.06
C PHE A 49 -1.59 4.58 -7.45
N LYS A 50 -1.23 5.40 -8.44
CA LYS A 50 -1.05 5.00 -9.84
C LYS A 50 0.42 4.99 -10.22
N LEU A 51 0.76 4.27 -11.28
CA LEU A 51 2.13 4.17 -11.81
C LEU A 51 3.14 3.68 -10.76
N VAL A 52 2.69 2.78 -9.88
CA VAL A 52 3.51 2.21 -8.81
C VAL A 52 4.62 1.35 -9.42
N SER A 53 5.87 1.61 -9.09
CA SER A 53 7.01 0.90 -9.69
C SER A 53 8.11 0.64 -8.68
N ILE A 54 8.95 -0.33 -9.03
CA ILE A 54 10.13 -0.79 -8.31
C ILE A 54 11.32 -0.55 -9.21
N GLN A 55 12.42 -0.08 -8.64
CA GLN A 55 13.70 0.03 -9.32
C GLN A 55 14.65 -1.03 -8.76
N ASP A 56 15.21 -1.86 -9.64
CA ASP A 56 16.19 -2.88 -9.26
C ASP A 56 17.62 -2.34 -9.16
N ASN A 57 18.55 -3.24 -8.83
CA ASN A 57 19.98 -2.95 -8.72
C ASN A 57 20.63 -2.52 -10.05
N GLU A 58 20.02 -2.86 -11.20
CA GLU A 58 20.44 -2.42 -12.53
C GLU A 58 19.84 -1.05 -12.91
N ARG A 59 19.12 -0.40 -11.97
CA ARG A 59 18.38 0.85 -12.16
C ARG A 59 17.26 0.74 -13.20
N LYS A 60 16.75 -0.47 -13.45
CA LYS A 60 15.60 -0.67 -14.32
C LYS A 60 14.32 -0.55 -13.51
N THR A 61 13.43 0.30 -13.99
CA THR A 61 12.12 0.52 -13.37
C THR A 61 11.08 -0.41 -13.99
N HIS A 62 10.39 -1.18 -13.17
CA HIS A 62 9.31 -2.08 -13.58
C HIS A 62 8.22 -2.11 -12.50
N GLY A 63 7.01 -2.51 -12.86
CA GLY A 63 5.98 -2.80 -11.86
C GLY A 63 6.03 -4.26 -11.42
N ALA A 64 5.47 -4.53 -10.25
CA ALA A 64 5.30 -5.90 -9.77
C ALA A 64 4.12 -6.56 -10.50
N LYS A 65 4.23 -7.86 -10.79
CA LYS A 65 3.06 -8.61 -11.25
C LYS A 65 2.18 -8.95 -10.07
N VAL A 66 0.88 -9.15 -10.30
CA VAL A 66 -0.09 -9.44 -9.23
C VAL A 66 0.33 -10.66 -8.40
N TYR A 67 0.85 -11.72 -9.04
CA TYR A 67 1.31 -12.93 -8.35
C TYR A 67 2.65 -12.77 -7.61
N GLU A 68 3.38 -11.67 -7.83
CA GLU A 68 4.63 -11.31 -7.13
C GLU A 68 4.34 -10.43 -5.91
N THR A 69 3.08 -10.04 -5.70
CA THR A 69 2.65 -9.17 -4.60
C THR A 69 1.78 -9.91 -3.61
N HIS A 70 1.84 -9.45 -2.36
CA HIS A 70 0.98 -9.94 -1.28
C HIS A 70 0.42 -8.75 -0.49
N SER A 71 -0.90 -8.57 -0.52
CA SER A 71 -1.59 -7.57 0.30
C SER A 71 -1.67 -8.05 1.75
N PHE A 72 -1.44 -7.14 2.70
CA PHE A 72 -1.59 -7.38 4.13
C PHE A 72 -2.38 -6.25 4.78
N THR A 73 -3.38 -6.62 5.56
CA THR A 73 -4.17 -5.72 6.40
C THR A 73 -4.32 -6.37 7.76
N ASP A 74 -4.02 -5.63 8.82
CA ASP A 74 -4.15 -6.07 10.20
C ASP A 74 -5.62 -6.16 10.66
N ASN A 75 -6.46 -5.21 10.24
CA ASN A 75 -7.89 -5.23 10.49
C ASN A 75 -8.73 -4.99 9.21
N PRO A 76 -9.15 -6.07 8.52
CA PRO A 76 -9.92 -5.96 7.27
C PRO A 76 -11.34 -5.39 7.45
N MET A 77 -11.85 -5.33 8.69
CA MET A 77 -13.14 -4.69 8.98
C MET A 77 -13.05 -3.17 8.97
N CYS A 78 -11.85 -2.61 9.00
CA CYS A 78 -11.63 -1.17 9.10
C CYS A 78 -10.91 -0.57 7.92
N TYR A 79 -9.93 -1.28 7.39
CA TYR A 79 -9.11 -0.85 6.28
C TYR A 79 -8.92 -2.01 5.32
N ASP A 80 -8.59 -1.70 4.08
CA ASP A 80 -8.17 -2.73 3.12
C ASP A 80 -7.24 -2.11 2.08
N VAL A 81 -6.42 -2.95 1.47
CA VAL A 81 -5.48 -2.60 0.41
C VAL A 81 -5.46 -3.68 -0.66
N ARG A 82 -5.61 -3.27 -1.91
CA ARG A 82 -5.65 -4.17 -3.06
C ARG A 82 -4.74 -3.69 -4.16
N TYR A 83 -3.97 -4.63 -4.70
CA TYR A 83 -3.11 -4.40 -5.84
C TYR A 83 -3.72 -5.02 -7.09
N TYR A 84 -3.91 -4.20 -8.12
CA TYR A 84 -4.57 -4.61 -9.36
C TYR A 84 -3.60 -4.84 -10.51
N GLY A 85 -2.28 -4.68 -10.29
CA GLY A 85 -1.30 -4.75 -11.36
C GLY A 85 -1.50 -3.65 -12.40
N ASP A 86 -1.01 -3.88 -13.62
CA ASP A 86 -1.12 -2.93 -14.72
C ASP A 86 -2.56 -2.81 -15.24
N GLN A 87 -3.15 -1.63 -15.07
CA GLN A 87 -4.50 -1.27 -15.50
C GLN A 87 -4.50 -0.39 -16.77
N GLY A 88 -3.42 -0.47 -17.55
CA GLY A 88 -3.30 0.21 -18.84
C GLY A 88 -2.74 1.63 -18.74
N PRO A 89 -2.68 2.40 -19.85
CA PRO A 89 -1.82 3.58 -19.98
C PRO A 89 -2.17 4.75 -19.04
N HIS A 90 -3.40 4.83 -18.53
CA HIS A 90 -3.81 5.92 -17.64
C HIS A 90 -3.43 5.68 -16.18
N PHE A 91 -3.61 4.46 -15.70
CA PHE A 91 -3.40 4.07 -14.29
C PHE A 91 -2.06 3.35 -14.09
N GLY A 92 -1.56 2.65 -15.10
CA GLY A 92 -0.46 1.70 -15.00
C GLY A 92 -0.67 0.75 -13.83
N TYR A 93 0.40 0.43 -13.12
CA TYR A 93 0.35 -0.37 -11.90
C TYR A 93 -0.42 0.34 -10.78
N LEU A 94 -1.58 -0.20 -10.43
CA LEU A 94 -2.57 0.43 -9.57
C LEU A 94 -2.67 -0.26 -8.21
N LEU A 95 -2.53 0.52 -7.15
CA LEU A 95 -2.77 0.12 -5.77
C LEU A 95 -3.90 0.96 -5.21
N MET A 96 -4.97 0.33 -4.73
CA MET A 96 -6.07 1.01 -4.05
C MET A 96 -6.07 0.68 -2.57
N PHE A 97 -6.46 1.65 -1.75
CA PHE A 97 -6.52 1.51 -0.31
C PHE A 97 -7.59 2.42 0.29
N GLY A 98 -8.06 2.06 1.47
CA GLY A 98 -8.94 2.93 2.24
C GLY A 98 -9.72 2.17 3.29
N GLY A 99 -10.71 2.86 3.84
CA GLY A 99 -11.66 2.28 4.78
C GLY A 99 -12.15 3.31 5.79
N PRO A 100 -13.34 3.10 6.36
CA PRO A 100 -14.04 4.09 7.16
C PRO A 100 -13.42 4.32 8.55
N GLY A 101 -12.49 3.47 8.98
CA GLY A 101 -12.04 3.48 10.37
C GLY A 101 -13.19 3.14 11.33
N GLY A 102 -13.23 3.81 12.48
CA GLY A 102 -14.22 3.54 13.52
C GLY A 102 -13.68 2.60 14.60
N ASN A 103 -14.44 1.56 14.95
CA ASN A 103 -14.04 0.63 16.01
C ASN A 103 -13.13 -0.47 15.48
N CYS A 104 -11.85 -0.16 15.33
CA CYS A 104 -10.85 -1.03 14.70
C CYS A 104 -10.04 -1.87 15.67
N GLY A 105 -10.53 -2.05 16.89
CA GLY A 105 -9.76 -2.63 17.97
C GLY A 105 -8.75 -1.65 18.55
N ASN A 106 -8.23 -2.00 19.73
CA ASN A 106 -7.15 -1.28 20.40
C ASN A 106 -5.78 -1.83 19.99
#